data_AF-A0A6M0BKK4-F1
#
_entry.id   AF-A0A6M0BKK4-F1
#
_cell.length_a   1.000
_cell.length_b   1.000
_cell.length_c   1.000
_cell.angle_alpha   90.00
_cell.angle_beta   90.00
_cell.angle_gamma   90.00
#
_symmetry.space_group_name_H-M   'P 1'
#
loop_
_entity.id
_entity.type
_entity.pdbx_description
1 polymer ?
#
loop_
_entity_poly.entity_id
_entity_poly.type
_entity_poly.pdbx_seq_one_letter_code
_entity_poly.pdbx_strand_id
1 'polypeptide(L)'
;MSKIPIEKEHLKEHLANISEQIDSCALVIMASEEEGSLTIHCEYNSQLLHSATIQQILGHFQTLLEGVVANPDQCISTLPLLSAAQEQQLLVKWNDTQVEDPLDKCIHQLFEEQVEKTPEVVAAVFEGEQLTYWELNQRANQLAHYLGSLGVGADTLVGICVERSLEMLVGLLGILKAGGAYVPLDPTYPQERLAFMLSDAQVSLLVTQEKLVTQLPQHGADVVSLDRDWTVISSQSEENQNPV
;
A
#
# COMPACT_ATOMS: atom_id res chain seq x y z
N MET A 1 61.96 -22.76 19.11
CA MET A 1 61.87 -23.14 17.68
C MET A 1 61.63 -21.87 16.87
N SER A 2 62.31 -21.77 15.74
CA SER A 2 62.59 -20.56 14.96
C SER A 2 61.33 -19.79 14.54
N LYS A 3 61.25 -18.48 14.87
CA LYS A 3 60.36 -17.56 14.16
C LYS A 3 61.00 -17.29 12.80
N ILE A 4 60.37 -17.75 11.73
CA ILE A 4 60.69 -17.31 10.38
C ILE A 4 60.15 -15.88 10.27
N PRO A 5 60.99 -14.86 10.04
CA PRO A 5 60.49 -13.52 9.80
C PRO A 5 59.83 -13.52 8.42
N ILE A 6 58.52 -13.33 8.37
CA ILE A 6 57.85 -13.01 7.11
C ILE A 6 58.23 -11.55 6.84
N GLU A 7 59.14 -11.34 5.90
CA GLU A 7 59.58 -10.01 5.49
C GLU A 7 58.38 -9.21 4.98
N LYS A 8 58.24 -7.96 5.44
CA LYS A 8 57.15 -7.05 5.04
C LYS A 8 57.07 -6.83 3.51
N GLU A 9 58.14 -7.12 2.77
CA GLU A 9 58.14 -7.19 1.29
C GLU A 9 57.24 -8.30 0.75
N HIS A 10 57.22 -9.50 1.37
CA HIS A 10 56.41 -10.62 0.91
C HIS A 10 54.91 -10.36 1.07
N LEU A 11 54.48 -9.59 2.08
CA LEU A 11 53.08 -9.15 2.18
C LEU A 11 52.73 -8.16 1.07
N LYS A 12 53.61 -7.21 0.74
CA LYS A 12 53.38 -6.27 -0.36
C LYS A 12 53.33 -6.94 -1.73
N GLU A 13 54.18 -7.94 -1.98
CA GLU A 13 54.13 -8.73 -3.21
C GLU A 13 52.90 -9.65 -3.29
N HIS A 14 52.46 -10.22 -2.16
CA HIS A 14 51.20 -10.99 -2.13
C HIS A 14 49.99 -10.09 -2.37
N LEU A 15 49.96 -8.89 -1.78
CA LEU A 15 48.93 -7.88 -2.01
C LEU A 15 48.96 -7.36 -3.47
N ALA A 16 50.14 -7.20 -4.06
CA ALA A 16 50.30 -6.81 -5.46
C ALA A 16 49.84 -7.91 -6.44
N ASN A 17 50.09 -9.19 -6.13
CA ASN A 17 49.60 -10.31 -6.95
C ASN A 17 48.08 -10.54 -6.78
N ILE A 18 47.52 -10.28 -5.61
CA ILE A 18 46.06 -10.28 -5.41
C ILE A 18 45.44 -9.14 -6.22
N SER A 19 46.08 -7.96 -6.28
CA SER A 19 45.65 -6.80 -7.07
C SER A 19 45.43 -7.09 -8.57
N GLU A 20 46.12 -8.05 -9.19
CA GLU A 20 45.91 -8.43 -10.60
C GLU A 20 44.74 -9.41 -10.81
N GLN A 21 44.25 -10.07 -9.75
CA GLN A 21 43.13 -11.03 -9.79
C GLN A 21 41.76 -10.41 -9.41
N ILE A 22 41.77 -9.16 -8.94
CA ILE A 22 40.60 -8.41 -8.41
C ILE A 22 39.60 -7.99 -9.49
N ASP A 23 39.95 -8.01 -10.77
CA ASP A 23 38.98 -7.71 -11.85
C ASP A 23 37.82 -8.71 -11.93
N SER A 24 37.88 -9.84 -11.22
CA SER A 24 36.82 -10.87 -11.18
C SER A 24 35.89 -10.82 -9.96
N CYS A 25 36.28 -10.13 -8.87
CA CYS A 25 35.54 -10.12 -7.60
C CYS A 25 35.07 -8.71 -7.24
N ALA A 26 33.79 -8.57 -6.88
CA ALA A 26 33.25 -7.26 -6.49
C ALA A 26 33.81 -6.75 -5.14
N LEU A 27 34.12 -7.67 -4.22
CA LEU A 27 34.58 -7.38 -2.86
C LEU A 27 35.55 -8.48 -2.39
N VAL A 28 36.69 -8.07 -1.83
CA VAL A 28 37.68 -8.94 -1.18
C VAL A 28 37.92 -8.42 0.23
N ILE A 29 37.80 -9.30 1.23
CA ILE A 29 38.08 -9.00 2.64
C ILE A 29 39.28 -9.85 3.06
N MET A 30 40.30 -9.18 3.58
CA MET A 30 41.51 -9.81 4.11
C MET A 30 41.64 -9.45 5.59
N ALA A 31 41.98 -10.41 6.43
CA ALA A 31 42.19 -10.19 7.85
C ALA A 31 43.63 -10.54 8.24
N SER A 32 44.29 -9.67 8.99
CA SER A 32 45.63 -9.87 9.54
C SER A 32 45.65 -9.56 11.03
N GLU A 33 46.51 -10.23 11.78
CA GLU A 33 46.74 -9.91 13.19
C GLU A 33 48.00 -9.05 13.32
N GLU A 34 47.85 -7.86 13.90
CA GLU A 34 48.95 -6.94 14.18
C GLU A 34 48.87 -6.46 15.62
N GLU A 35 49.94 -6.64 16.39
CA GLU A 35 50.06 -6.18 17.79
C GLU A 35 48.92 -6.64 18.71
N GLY A 36 48.37 -7.84 18.47
CA GLY A 36 47.26 -8.40 19.25
C GLY A 36 45.89 -7.81 18.87
N SER A 37 45.79 -7.10 17.75
CA SER A 37 44.56 -6.61 17.15
C SER A 37 44.30 -7.28 15.80
N LEU A 38 43.03 -7.55 15.50
CA LEU A 38 42.62 -8.04 14.19
C LEU A 38 42.36 -6.83 13.27
N THR A 39 43.18 -6.68 12.24
CA THR A 39 43.00 -5.65 11.19
C THR A 39 42.29 -6.27 10.00
N ILE A 40 41.22 -5.60 9.53
CA ILE A 40 40.44 -6.03 8.37
C ILE A 40 40.69 -5.04 7.22
N HIS A 41 41.28 -5.53 6.14
CA HIS A 41 41.46 -4.82 4.89
C HIS A 41 40.36 -5.19 3.90
N CYS A 42 39.83 -4.18 3.21
CA CYS A 42 38.75 -4.34 2.26
C CYS A 42 39.14 -3.71 0.92
N GLU A 43 39.15 -4.51 -0.12
CA GLU A 43 39.37 -4.09 -1.50
C GLU A 43 38.10 -4.36 -2.29
N TYR A 44 37.67 -3.40 -3.12
CA TYR A 44 36.41 -3.50 -3.83
C TYR A 44 36.47 -2.80 -5.18
N ASN A 45 35.66 -3.30 -6.12
CA ASN A 45 35.50 -2.68 -7.42
C ASN A 45 34.59 -1.46 -7.30
N SER A 46 35.16 -0.25 -7.42
CA SER A 46 34.43 1.02 -7.30
C SER A 46 33.45 1.30 -8.45
N GLN A 47 33.52 0.55 -9.55
CA GLN A 47 32.51 0.58 -10.61
C GLN A 47 31.24 -0.20 -10.22
N LEU A 48 31.34 -1.16 -9.29
CA LEU A 48 30.24 -2.01 -8.85
C LEU A 48 29.71 -1.62 -7.46
N LEU A 49 30.58 -1.12 -6.57
CA LEU A 49 30.25 -0.83 -5.18
C LEU A 49 30.68 0.58 -4.80
N HIS A 50 29.76 1.32 -4.18
CA HIS A 50 30.06 2.64 -3.62
C HIS A 50 30.76 2.52 -2.27
N SER A 51 31.64 3.47 -1.97
CA SER A 51 32.35 3.52 -0.69
C SER A 51 31.42 3.51 0.53
N ALA A 52 30.27 4.19 0.43
CA ALA A 52 29.25 4.18 1.48
C ALA A 52 28.68 2.77 1.74
N THR A 53 28.45 1.98 0.68
CA THR A 53 27.98 0.60 0.78
C THR A 53 29.03 -0.28 1.48
N ILE A 54 30.31 -0.11 1.14
CA ILE A 54 31.40 -0.84 1.77
C ILE A 54 31.53 -0.49 3.25
N GLN A 55 31.41 0.79 3.61
CA GLN A 55 31.40 1.21 5.01
C GLN A 55 30.25 0.57 5.80
N GLN A 56 29.06 0.45 5.20
CA GLN A 56 27.94 -0.25 5.82
C GLN A 56 28.22 -1.75 5.99
N ILE A 57 28.73 -2.42 4.95
CA ILE A 57 29.09 -3.85 4.99
C ILE A 57 30.14 -4.11 6.09
N LEU A 58 31.18 -3.28 6.20
CA LEU A 58 32.19 -3.43 7.24
C LEU A 58 31.64 -3.18 8.64
N GLY A 59 30.73 -2.21 8.81
CA GLY A 59 30.03 -1.99 10.08
C GLY A 59 29.14 -3.18 10.48
N HIS A 60 28.46 -3.79 9.51
CA HIS A 60 27.68 -5.01 9.73
C HIS A 60 28.57 -6.21 10.06
N PHE A 61 29.69 -6.36 9.35
CA PHE A 61 30.65 -7.41 9.61
C PHE A 61 31.26 -7.30 11.01
N GLN A 62 31.59 -6.08 11.44
CA GLN A 62 32.03 -5.83 12.81
C GLN A 62 30.96 -6.23 13.83
N THR A 63 29.71 -5.81 13.64
CA THR A 63 28.59 -6.14 14.55
C THR A 63 28.39 -7.65 14.66
N LEU A 64 28.51 -8.36 13.52
CA LEU A 64 28.43 -9.82 13.47
C LEU A 64 29.57 -10.48 14.24
N LEU A 65 30.82 -10.03 14.05
CA LEU A 65 31.98 -10.56 14.78
C LEU A 65 31.86 -10.34 16.29
N GLU A 66 31.40 -9.16 16.72
CA GLU A 66 31.11 -8.86 18.12
C GLU A 66 30.05 -9.80 18.70
N GLY A 67 28.99 -10.10 17.92
CA GLY A 67 27.96 -11.07 18.29
C GLY A 67 28.49 -12.49 18.45
N VAL A 68 29.33 -12.96 17.51
CA VAL A 68 29.96 -14.30 17.58
C VAL A 68 30.82 -14.42 18.83
N VAL A 69 31.61 -13.40 19.17
CA VAL A 69 32.48 -13.41 20.35
C VAL A 69 31.68 -13.38 21.65
N ALA A 70 30.58 -12.61 21.69
CA ALA A 70 29.73 -12.50 22.87
C ALA A 70 28.98 -13.80 23.19
N ASN A 71 28.58 -14.58 22.18
CA ASN A 71 27.88 -15.84 22.37
C ASN A 71 28.25 -16.88 21.27
N PRO A 72 29.36 -17.61 21.42
CA PRO A 72 29.87 -18.52 20.39
C PRO A 72 28.94 -19.68 20.01
N ASP A 73 28.07 -20.11 20.94
CA ASP A 73 27.10 -21.18 20.73
C ASP A 73 25.79 -20.69 20.10
N GLN A 74 25.66 -19.38 19.86
CA GLN A 74 24.48 -18.78 19.25
C GLN A 74 24.33 -19.24 17.79
N CYS A 75 23.09 -19.55 17.38
CA CYS A 75 22.80 -19.86 15.99
C CYS A 75 23.12 -18.65 15.10
N ILE A 76 23.86 -18.88 14.01
CA ILE A 76 24.27 -17.84 13.05
C ILE A 76 23.08 -16.99 12.58
N SER A 77 21.91 -17.62 12.40
CA SER A 77 20.69 -16.94 11.94
C SER A 77 20.12 -15.91 12.93
N THR A 78 20.63 -15.85 14.15
CA THR A 78 20.16 -14.94 15.21
C THR A 78 21.20 -13.90 15.61
N LEU A 79 22.39 -13.94 15.00
CA LEU A 79 23.43 -12.97 15.27
C LEU A 79 23.02 -11.58 14.75
N PRO A 80 23.37 -10.51 15.48
CA PRO A 80 23.07 -9.16 15.04
C PRO A 80 23.90 -8.81 13.80
N LEU A 81 23.23 -8.36 12.74
CA LEU A 81 23.88 -7.80 11.55
C LEU A 81 23.86 -6.28 11.55
N LEU A 82 22.78 -5.69 12.08
CA LEU A 82 22.61 -4.25 12.20
C LEU A 82 23.15 -3.78 13.55
N SER A 83 23.82 -2.64 13.56
CA SER A 83 24.09 -1.93 14.82
C SER A 83 22.79 -1.51 15.50
N ALA A 84 22.81 -1.33 16.82
CA ALA A 84 21.65 -0.86 17.58
C ALA A 84 21.07 0.46 17.04
N ALA A 85 21.92 1.35 16.50
CA ALA A 85 21.47 2.61 15.89
C ALA A 85 20.72 2.37 14.57
N GLN A 86 21.18 1.43 13.74
CA GLN A 86 20.51 1.05 12.50
C GLN A 86 19.19 0.32 12.78
N GLU A 87 19.17 -0.56 13.77
CA GLU A 87 17.95 -1.23 14.23
C GLU A 87 16.93 -0.22 14.74
N GLN A 88 17.34 0.73 15.59
CA GLN A 88 16.47 1.82 16.05
C GLN A 88 15.94 2.68 14.89
N GLN A 89 16.79 2.98 13.90
CA GLN A 89 16.37 3.74 12.72
C GLN A 89 15.29 2.98 11.93
N LEU A 90 15.50 1.69 11.66
CA LEU A 90 14.63 0.84 10.87
C LEU A 90 13.31 0.51 11.58
N LEU A 91 13.39 0.15 12.86
CA LEU A 91 12.23 -0.34 13.61
C LEU A 91 11.42 0.78 14.25
N VAL A 92 12.06 1.89 14.63
CA VAL A 92 11.37 2.98 15.33
C VAL A 92 11.23 4.19 14.43
N LYS A 93 12.32 4.80 13.99
CA LYS A 93 12.23 6.13 13.34
C LYS A 93 11.52 6.10 12.00
N TRP A 94 11.71 5.06 11.20
CA TRP A 94 10.99 4.90 9.93
C TRP A 94 9.54 4.45 10.12
N ASN A 95 9.20 3.85 11.26
CA ASN A 95 7.85 3.42 11.60
C ASN A 95 7.15 4.38 12.58
N ASP A 96 7.69 5.58 12.79
CA ASP A 96 7.07 6.63 13.61
C ASP A 96 5.95 7.32 12.81
N THR A 97 4.95 6.52 12.45
CA THR A 97 3.78 6.92 11.65
C THR A 97 2.53 7.02 12.49
N GLN A 98 2.65 7.03 13.82
CA GLN A 98 1.51 7.23 14.71
C GLN A 98 1.04 8.68 14.59
N VAL A 99 -0.19 8.86 14.15
CA VAL A 99 -0.87 10.15 14.09
C VAL A 99 -2.19 10.00 14.82
N GLU A 100 -2.66 11.07 15.47
CA GLU A 100 -4.02 11.12 16.00
C GLU A 100 -5.01 11.17 14.82
N ASP A 101 -5.39 10.00 14.32
CA ASP A 101 -6.40 9.83 13.28
C ASP A 101 -7.74 9.46 13.95
N PRO A 102 -8.88 10.09 13.60
CA PRO A 102 -10.19 9.62 14.05
C PRO A 102 -10.56 8.26 13.43
N LEU A 103 -9.91 7.20 13.91
CA LEU A 103 -10.11 5.81 13.49
C LEU A 103 -11.53 5.29 13.75
N ASP A 104 -12.33 6.02 14.54
CA ASP A 104 -13.67 5.63 14.93
C ASP A 104 -14.74 6.01 13.89
N LYS A 105 -14.36 6.62 12.76
CA LYS A 105 -15.32 7.11 11.75
C LYS A 105 -15.03 6.61 10.35
N CYS A 106 -16.09 6.25 9.65
CA CYS A 106 -16.04 5.95 8.23
C CYS A 106 -16.05 7.24 7.39
N ILE A 107 -15.56 7.16 6.15
CA ILE A 107 -15.50 8.30 5.21
C ILE A 107 -16.89 8.94 5.00
N HIS A 108 -17.95 8.14 4.92
CA HIS A 108 -19.31 8.67 4.74
C HIS A 108 -19.81 9.46 5.96
N GLN A 109 -19.35 9.12 7.18
CA GLN A 109 -19.68 9.87 8.41
C GLN A 109 -18.89 11.20 8.46
N LEU A 110 -17.62 11.19 8.07
CA LEU A 110 -16.83 12.43 7.92
C LEU A 110 -17.46 13.35 6.87
N PHE A 111 -18.01 12.79 5.80
CA PHE A 111 -18.77 13.53 4.81
C PHE A 111 -20.06 14.14 5.40
N GLU A 112 -20.83 13.37 6.18
CA GLU A 112 -22.04 13.87 6.87
C GLU A 112 -21.74 15.04 7.81
N GLU A 113 -20.64 14.98 8.57
CA GLU A 113 -20.21 16.12 9.40
C GLU A 113 -19.87 17.36 8.57
N GLN A 114 -19.30 17.16 7.39
CA GLN A 114 -19.03 18.28 6.48
C GLN A 114 -20.34 18.87 5.92
N VAL A 115 -21.35 18.03 5.67
CA VAL A 115 -22.69 18.46 5.25
C VAL A 115 -23.34 19.32 6.33
N GLU A 116 -23.23 18.94 7.61
CA GLU A 116 -23.74 19.74 8.73
C GLU A 116 -23.02 21.09 8.86
N LYS A 117 -21.70 21.12 8.63
CA LYS A 117 -20.89 22.34 8.75
C LYS A 117 -21.15 23.34 7.63
N THR A 118 -21.26 22.87 6.39
CA THR A 118 -21.35 23.74 5.20
C THR A 118 -22.32 23.18 4.14
N PRO A 119 -23.63 23.12 4.43
CA PRO A 119 -24.59 22.42 3.58
C PRO A 119 -24.72 23.03 2.17
N GLU A 120 -24.67 24.35 2.07
CA GLU A 120 -24.90 25.09 0.81
C GLU A 120 -23.65 25.23 -0.07
N VAL A 121 -22.49 24.76 0.40
CA VAL A 121 -21.24 24.84 -0.37
C VAL A 121 -21.23 23.76 -1.44
N VAL A 122 -20.74 24.10 -2.64
CA VAL A 122 -20.56 23.16 -3.75
C VAL A 122 -19.58 22.05 -3.35
N ALA A 123 -20.04 20.81 -3.37
CA ALA A 123 -19.25 19.61 -3.11
C ALA A 123 -18.66 19.02 -4.41
N ALA A 124 -19.42 19.07 -5.50
CA ALA A 124 -19.02 18.49 -6.78
C ALA A 124 -19.49 19.32 -7.97
N VAL A 125 -18.68 19.33 -9.04
CA VAL A 125 -18.98 19.98 -10.32
C VAL A 125 -18.61 19.03 -11.46
N PHE A 126 -19.51 18.85 -12.42
CA PHE A 126 -19.27 18.06 -13.62
C PHE A 126 -20.04 18.66 -14.80
N GLU A 127 -19.35 18.91 -15.92
CA GLU A 127 -19.94 19.41 -17.18
C GLU A 127 -20.92 20.61 -17.04
N GLY A 128 -20.66 21.50 -16.08
CA GLY A 128 -21.48 22.69 -15.84
C GLY A 128 -22.65 22.48 -14.87
N GLU A 129 -22.89 21.26 -14.43
CA GLU A 129 -23.76 20.95 -13.31
C GLU A 129 -22.97 20.92 -11.99
N GLN A 130 -23.67 21.18 -10.88
CA GLN A 130 -23.08 21.18 -9.56
C GLN A 130 -24.03 20.58 -8.53
N LEU A 131 -23.46 19.98 -7.49
CA LEU A 131 -24.18 19.60 -6.28
C LEU A 131 -23.52 20.25 -5.08
N THR A 132 -24.35 20.83 -4.23
CA THR A 132 -23.95 21.22 -2.87
C THR A 132 -23.74 19.98 -1.99
N TYR A 133 -23.08 20.15 -0.85
CA TYR A 133 -22.96 19.08 0.15
C TYR A 133 -24.32 18.53 0.55
N TRP A 134 -25.29 19.42 0.80
CA TRP A 134 -26.64 19.02 1.17
C TRP A 134 -27.32 18.19 0.07
N GLU A 135 -27.32 18.66 -1.18
CA GLU A 135 -27.95 17.94 -2.29
C GLU A 135 -27.29 16.58 -2.55
N LEU A 136 -25.96 16.52 -2.53
CA LEU A 136 -25.24 15.27 -2.72
C LEU A 136 -25.56 14.28 -1.59
N ASN A 137 -25.66 14.75 -0.35
CA ASN A 137 -26.02 13.92 0.79
C ASN A 137 -27.45 13.37 0.69
N GLN A 138 -28.44 14.20 0.36
CA GLN A 138 -29.83 13.74 0.20
C GLN A 138 -29.94 12.64 -0.87
N ARG A 139 -29.31 12.86 -2.03
CA ARG A 139 -29.30 11.88 -3.12
C ARG A 139 -28.61 10.57 -2.71
N ALA A 140 -27.49 10.66 -2.01
CA ALA A 140 -26.77 9.49 -1.52
C ALA A 140 -27.56 8.73 -0.44
N ASN A 141 -28.27 9.43 0.45
CA ASN A 141 -29.14 8.82 1.45
C ASN A 141 -30.31 8.07 0.81
N GLN A 142 -30.99 8.69 -0.15
CA GLN A 142 -32.06 8.06 -0.92
C GLN A 142 -31.60 6.77 -1.59
N LEU A 143 -30.42 6.81 -2.23
CA LEU A 143 -29.82 5.62 -2.80
C LEU A 143 -29.49 4.58 -1.72
N ALA A 144 -28.91 4.99 -0.59
CA ALA A 144 -28.56 4.08 0.50
C ALA A 144 -29.78 3.33 1.06
N HIS A 145 -30.90 4.03 1.26
CA HIS A 145 -32.16 3.41 1.69
C HIS A 145 -32.71 2.45 0.63
N TYR A 146 -32.62 2.82 -0.65
CA TYR A 146 -33.04 1.94 -1.74
C TYR A 146 -32.18 0.66 -1.77
N LEU A 147 -30.85 0.79 -1.73
CA LEU A 147 -29.91 -0.32 -1.71
C LEU A 147 -30.10 -1.19 -0.46
N GLY A 148 -30.34 -0.58 0.70
CA GLY A 148 -30.67 -1.30 1.94
C GLY A 148 -31.95 -2.12 1.82
N SER A 149 -32.96 -1.61 1.11
CA SER A 149 -34.20 -2.37 0.84
C SER A 149 -33.97 -3.59 -0.07
N LEU A 150 -32.88 -3.58 -0.85
CA LEU A 150 -32.42 -4.69 -1.69
C LEU A 150 -31.44 -5.63 -0.95
N GLY A 151 -31.19 -5.39 0.33
CA GLY A 151 -30.36 -6.25 1.19
C GLY A 151 -28.89 -5.84 1.26
N VAL A 152 -28.51 -4.65 0.79
CA VAL A 152 -27.16 -4.12 0.99
C VAL A 152 -26.97 -3.76 2.46
N GLY A 153 -25.88 -4.26 3.05
CA GLY A 153 -25.47 -4.01 4.42
C GLY A 153 -23.98 -4.29 4.60
N ALA A 154 -23.54 -4.43 5.86
CA ALA A 154 -22.17 -4.81 6.18
C ALA A 154 -21.72 -6.06 5.40
N ASP A 155 -20.45 -6.07 4.98
CA ASP A 155 -19.81 -7.13 4.19
C ASP A 155 -20.46 -7.43 2.83
N THR A 156 -21.37 -6.57 2.34
CA THR A 156 -21.98 -6.73 1.03
C THR A 156 -21.15 -6.05 -0.06
N LEU A 157 -20.76 -6.80 -1.09
CA LEU A 157 -20.09 -6.27 -2.28
C LEU A 157 -21.11 -5.83 -3.33
N VAL A 158 -21.09 -4.54 -3.66
CA VAL A 158 -21.94 -3.95 -4.71
C VAL A 158 -21.06 -3.56 -5.89
N GLY A 159 -21.32 -4.13 -7.05
CA GLY A 159 -20.64 -3.71 -8.28
C GLY A 159 -21.07 -2.29 -8.64
N ILE A 160 -20.15 -1.47 -9.13
CA ILE A 160 -20.49 -0.17 -9.71
C ILE A 160 -19.80 0.00 -11.06
N CYS A 161 -20.60 0.11 -12.12
CA CYS A 161 -20.15 0.27 -13.50
C CYS A 161 -20.79 1.54 -14.08
N VAL A 162 -20.12 2.67 -13.94
CA VAL A 162 -20.65 4.00 -14.31
C VAL A 162 -19.56 4.83 -14.99
N GLU A 163 -19.95 5.74 -15.86
CA GLU A 163 -19.04 6.77 -16.36
C GLU A 163 -18.91 7.93 -15.36
N ARG A 164 -17.84 8.74 -15.52
CA ARG A 164 -17.63 9.95 -14.72
C ARG A 164 -18.85 10.86 -14.84
N SER A 165 -19.43 11.21 -13.69
CA SER A 165 -20.69 11.95 -13.59
C SER A 165 -20.96 12.34 -12.13
N LEU A 166 -21.96 13.18 -11.86
CA LEU A 166 -22.41 13.45 -10.48
C LEU A 166 -23.07 12.21 -9.87
N GLU A 167 -23.76 11.41 -10.68
CA GLU A 167 -24.38 10.14 -10.31
C GLU A 167 -23.33 9.15 -9.79
N MET A 168 -22.11 9.15 -10.32
CA MET A 168 -21.02 8.33 -9.80
C MET A 168 -20.76 8.62 -8.32
N LEU A 169 -20.72 9.90 -7.91
CA LEU A 169 -20.51 10.28 -6.51
C LEU A 169 -21.69 9.87 -5.63
N VAL A 170 -22.92 10.03 -6.13
CA VAL A 170 -24.14 9.54 -5.47
C VAL A 170 -24.05 8.02 -5.28
N GLY A 171 -23.65 7.28 -6.31
CA GLY A 171 -23.46 5.83 -6.31
C GLY A 171 -22.47 5.37 -5.24
N LEU A 172 -21.27 5.96 -5.24
CA LEU A 172 -20.23 5.61 -4.27
C LEU A 172 -20.64 5.91 -2.83
N LEU A 173 -21.16 7.11 -2.56
CA LEU A 173 -21.60 7.49 -1.22
C LEU A 173 -22.82 6.66 -0.78
N GLY A 174 -23.77 6.39 -1.67
CA GLY A 174 -24.95 5.60 -1.37
C GLY A 174 -24.62 4.15 -1.01
N ILE A 175 -23.67 3.52 -1.72
CA ILE A 175 -23.19 2.17 -1.38
C ILE A 175 -22.54 2.16 0.01
N LEU A 176 -21.66 3.12 0.29
CA LEU A 176 -20.98 3.22 1.59
C LEU A 176 -21.95 3.49 2.74
N LYS A 177 -22.94 4.37 2.53
CA LYS A 177 -23.97 4.69 3.51
C LYS A 177 -24.92 3.52 3.76
N ALA A 178 -25.19 2.69 2.76
CA ALA A 178 -25.91 1.43 2.94
C ALA A 178 -25.11 0.37 3.71
N GLY A 179 -23.84 0.65 4.06
CA GLY A 179 -22.94 -0.29 4.74
C GLY A 179 -22.20 -1.25 3.80
N GLY A 180 -22.41 -1.15 2.50
CA GLY A 180 -21.75 -1.98 1.50
C GLY A 180 -20.37 -1.47 1.11
N ALA A 181 -19.59 -2.35 0.47
CA ALA A 181 -18.34 -2.00 -0.18
C ALA A 181 -18.52 -2.05 -1.71
N TYR A 182 -18.02 -1.05 -2.42
CA TYR A 182 -18.15 -1.00 -3.87
C TYR A 182 -17.01 -1.74 -4.58
N VAL A 183 -17.35 -2.47 -5.64
CA VAL A 183 -16.41 -3.10 -6.57
C VAL A 183 -16.44 -2.28 -7.87
N PRO A 184 -15.41 -1.47 -8.16
CA PRO A 184 -15.41 -0.63 -9.36
C PRO A 184 -15.21 -1.47 -10.62
N LEU A 185 -16.09 -1.29 -11.60
CA LEU A 185 -15.99 -1.86 -12.93
C LEU A 185 -15.87 -0.72 -13.95
N ASP A 186 -14.83 -0.77 -14.77
CA ASP A 186 -14.62 0.21 -15.83
C ASP A 186 -15.43 -0.19 -17.08
N PRO A 187 -16.39 0.64 -17.54
CA PRO A 187 -17.19 0.33 -18.73
C PRO A 187 -16.37 0.14 -20.01
N THR A 188 -15.14 0.65 -20.05
CA THR A 188 -14.24 0.51 -21.21
C THR A 188 -13.58 -0.86 -21.29
N TYR A 189 -13.70 -1.70 -20.25
CA TYR A 189 -13.14 -3.04 -20.26
C TYR A 189 -13.91 -3.99 -21.18
N PRO A 190 -13.21 -4.96 -21.80
CA PRO A 190 -13.88 -6.02 -22.54
C PRO A 190 -14.89 -6.77 -21.67
N GLN A 191 -16.00 -7.22 -22.28
CA GLN A 191 -17.07 -7.93 -21.58
C GLN A 191 -16.58 -9.17 -20.81
N GLU A 192 -15.60 -9.90 -21.35
CA GLU A 192 -15.00 -11.05 -20.67
C GLU A 192 -14.32 -10.67 -19.35
N ARG A 193 -13.67 -9.50 -19.31
CA ARG A 193 -13.02 -8.98 -18.08
C ARG A 193 -14.06 -8.57 -17.06
N LEU A 194 -15.12 -7.90 -17.49
CA LEU A 194 -16.25 -7.52 -16.64
C LEU A 194 -16.95 -8.76 -16.06
N ALA A 195 -17.18 -9.79 -16.88
CA ALA A 195 -17.82 -11.03 -16.45
C ALA A 195 -16.98 -11.77 -15.41
N PHE A 196 -15.66 -11.83 -15.63
CA PHE A 196 -14.73 -12.39 -14.66
C PHE A 196 -14.80 -11.65 -13.32
N MET A 197 -14.74 -10.30 -13.33
CA MET A 197 -14.77 -9.50 -12.11
C MET A 197 -16.08 -9.67 -11.34
N LEU A 198 -17.23 -9.65 -12.03
CA LEU A 198 -18.54 -9.87 -11.40
C LEU A 198 -18.65 -11.25 -10.76
N SER A 199 -18.11 -12.29 -11.43
CA SER A 199 -18.12 -13.66 -10.92
C SER A 199 -17.17 -13.86 -9.74
N ASP A 200 -15.94 -13.34 -9.83
CA ASP A 200 -14.90 -13.49 -8.81
C ASP A 200 -15.28 -12.77 -7.51
N ALA A 201 -15.85 -11.57 -7.64
CA ALA A 201 -16.36 -10.80 -6.51
C ALA A 201 -17.77 -11.23 -6.04
N GLN A 202 -18.38 -12.22 -6.69
CA GLN A 202 -19.72 -12.74 -6.36
C GLN A 202 -20.78 -11.63 -6.18
N VAL A 203 -20.73 -10.62 -7.06
CA VAL A 203 -21.59 -9.44 -6.97
C VAL A 203 -23.05 -9.86 -7.12
N SER A 204 -23.87 -9.59 -6.10
CA SER A 204 -25.32 -9.82 -6.12
C SER A 204 -26.11 -8.62 -6.66
N LEU A 205 -25.55 -7.42 -6.55
CA LEU A 205 -26.17 -6.16 -6.97
C LEU A 205 -25.17 -5.28 -7.74
N LEU A 206 -25.59 -4.76 -8.89
CA LEU A 206 -24.79 -3.91 -9.77
C LEU A 206 -25.48 -2.56 -9.98
N VAL A 207 -24.79 -1.49 -9.57
CA VAL A 207 -25.17 -0.10 -9.84
C VAL A 207 -24.57 0.35 -11.16
N THR A 208 -25.38 0.89 -12.07
CA THR A 208 -24.94 1.34 -13.40
C THR A 208 -25.73 2.53 -13.92
N GLN A 209 -25.54 2.89 -15.19
CA GLN A 209 -26.32 3.87 -15.94
C GLN A 209 -27.04 3.15 -17.08
N GLU A 210 -28.23 3.59 -17.46
CA GLU A 210 -29.08 2.92 -18.46
C GLU A 210 -28.33 2.72 -19.79
N LYS A 211 -27.56 3.73 -20.21
CA LYS A 211 -26.75 3.67 -21.44
C LYS A 211 -25.70 2.54 -21.44
N LEU A 212 -25.26 2.09 -20.27
CA LEU A 212 -24.24 1.06 -20.10
C LEU A 212 -24.81 -0.35 -19.96
N VAL A 213 -26.12 -0.49 -19.69
CA VAL A 213 -26.76 -1.79 -19.47
C VAL A 213 -26.52 -2.75 -20.64
N THR A 214 -26.55 -2.24 -21.87
CA THR A 214 -26.31 -3.04 -23.08
C THR A 214 -24.85 -3.47 -23.28
N GLN A 215 -23.91 -2.82 -22.59
CA GLN A 215 -22.48 -3.12 -22.64
C GLN A 215 -22.07 -4.14 -21.58
N LEU A 216 -22.90 -4.34 -20.54
CA LEU A 216 -22.65 -5.32 -19.49
C LEU A 216 -22.71 -6.75 -20.04
N PRO A 217 -21.82 -7.64 -19.60
CA PRO A 217 -21.91 -9.05 -19.93
C PRO A 217 -23.16 -9.68 -19.28
N GLN A 218 -23.59 -10.84 -19.76
CA GLN A 218 -24.63 -11.60 -19.07
C GLN A 218 -24.15 -11.99 -17.67
N HIS A 219 -24.91 -11.62 -16.63
CA HIS A 219 -24.58 -11.87 -15.23
C HIS A 219 -25.84 -12.18 -14.42
N GLY A 220 -25.65 -12.69 -13.19
CA GLY A 220 -26.73 -13.00 -12.25
C GLY A 220 -27.09 -11.87 -11.28
N ALA A 221 -26.33 -10.77 -11.27
CA ALA A 221 -26.58 -9.65 -10.38
C ALA A 221 -27.86 -8.89 -10.75
N ASP A 222 -28.61 -8.44 -9.74
CA ASP A 222 -29.68 -7.47 -9.90
C ASP A 222 -29.09 -6.12 -10.31
N VAL A 223 -29.76 -5.39 -11.22
CA VAL A 223 -29.24 -4.13 -11.77
C VAL A 223 -30.05 -2.95 -11.29
N VAL A 224 -29.36 -1.96 -10.71
CA VAL A 224 -29.91 -0.66 -10.36
C VAL A 224 -29.30 0.40 -11.28
N SER A 225 -30.14 1.07 -12.07
CA SER A 225 -29.73 2.17 -12.94
C SER A 225 -29.96 3.51 -12.24
N LEU A 226 -28.89 4.29 -12.04
CA LEU A 226 -28.92 5.57 -11.32
C LEU A 226 -29.76 6.64 -12.02
N ASP A 227 -29.92 6.54 -13.33
CA ASP A 227 -30.68 7.48 -14.17
C ASP A 227 -32.12 7.00 -14.43
N ARG A 228 -32.32 5.72 -14.77
CA ARG A 228 -33.67 5.17 -15.04
C ARG A 228 -34.49 4.99 -13.77
N ASP A 229 -33.88 4.44 -12.72
CA ASP A 229 -34.61 4.03 -11.51
C ASP A 229 -34.74 5.18 -10.50
N TRP A 230 -34.25 6.38 -10.85
CA TRP A 230 -34.18 7.55 -9.96
C TRP A 230 -35.55 7.98 -9.41
N THR A 231 -36.63 7.77 -10.15
CA THR A 231 -37.98 8.11 -9.66
C THR A 231 -38.38 7.27 -8.44
N VAL A 232 -37.92 6.02 -8.37
CA VAL A 232 -38.14 5.14 -7.22
C VAL A 232 -37.14 5.47 -6.11
N ILE A 233 -35.87 5.69 -6.46
CA ILE A 233 -34.82 6.02 -5.50
C ILE A 233 -35.14 7.31 -4.74
N SER A 234 -35.56 8.37 -5.45
CA SER A 234 -35.89 9.67 -4.85
C SER A 234 -37.16 9.68 -3.98
N SER A 235 -37.91 8.57 -3.95
CA SER A 235 -39.03 8.39 -3.02
C SER A 235 -38.59 7.86 -1.64
N GLN A 236 -37.33 7.42 -1.50
CA GLN A 236 -36.78 6.96 -0.24
C GLN A 236 -36.49 8.12 0.71
N SER A 237 -36.20 7.79 1.98
CA SER A 237 -35.82 8.80 2.98
C SER A 237 -34.58 9.57 2.55
N GLU A 238 -34.58 10.87 2.83
CA GLU A 238 -33.43 11.74 2.65
C GLU A 238 -32.53 11.76 3.90
N GLU A 239 -32.95 11.17 5.03
CA GLU A 239 -32.18 11.18 6.27
C GLU A 239 -30.99 10.20 6.23
N ASN A 240 -29.90 10.56 6.91
CA ASN A 240 -28.75 9.66 7.09
C ASN A 240 -29.22 8.37 7.79
N GLN A 241 -28.69 7.22 7.35
CA GLN A 241 -28.94 5.96 8.05
C GLN A 241 -28.19 5.95 9.39
N ASN A 242 -28.76 5.27 10.39
CA ASN A 242 -28.04 5.05 11.64
C ASN A 242 -26.77 4.23 11.34
N PRO A 243 -25.63 4.60 11.94
CA PRO A 243 -24.39 3.87 11.71
C PRO A 243 -24.54 2.40 12.14
N VAL A 244 -24.06 1.49 11.30
CA VAL A 244 -23.88 0.08 11.62
C VAL A 244 -22.69 -0.09 12.56
#